data_AF-A0A351KSA3-F1
#
_entry.id   AF-A0A351KSA3-F1
#
_cell.length_a   1.000
_cell.length_b   1.000
_cell.length_c   1.000
_cell.angle_alpha   90.00
_cell.angle_beta   90.00
_cell.angle_gamma   90.00
#
_symmetry.space_group_name_H-M   'P 1'
#
loop_
_entity.id
_entity.type
_entity.pdbx_description
1 polymer ?
#
loop_
_entity_poly.entity_id
_entity_poly.type
_entity_poly.pdbx_seq_one_letter_code
_entity_poly.pdbx_strand_id
1 'polypeptide(L)'
;GRIELPHGLPHEDAEFGSVEIFRDDLVVTIPLEGALAADQVVELTANFQGCADRGVCYPPMTQSVQLDARGVPAASPETPVSQSPAV
;
A
#
# COMPACT_ATOMS: atom_id res chain seq x y z
N GLY A 1 9.89 -4.75 -2.79
CA GLY A 1 9.55 -4.55 -4.20
C GLY A 1 8.89 -3.23 -4.45
N ARG A 2 8.51 -3.00 -5.71
CA ARG A 2 7.80 -1.78 -6.12
C ARG A 2 6.42 -1.75 -5.48
N ILE A 3 6.07 -0.63 -4.86
CA ILE A 3 4.72 -0.36 -4.36
C ILE A 3 3.94 0.31 -5.47
N GLU A 4 2.74 -0.20 -5.74
CA GLU A 4 1.80 0.41 -6.69
C GLU A 4 0.56 0.84 -5.91
N LEU A 5 0.24 2.13 -5.98
CA LEU A 5 -1.00 2.65 -5.42
C LEU A 5 -2.12 2.48 -6.44
N PRO A 6 -3.36 2.17 -6.00
CA PRO A 6 -4.51 2.19 -6.88
C PRO A 6 -4.75 3.60 -7.43
N HIS A 7 -5.51 3.70 -8.51
CA HIS A 7 -5.99 5.00 -9.01
C HIS A 7 -7.08 5.54 -8.08
N GLY A 8 -6.86 6.74 -7.55
CA GLY A 8 -7.81 7.52 -6.79
C GLY A 8 -8.64 8.47 -7.66
N LEU A 9 -9.23 9.46 -6.99
CA LEU A 9 -10.13 10.44 -7.59
C LEU A 9 -9.38 11.77 -7.80
N PRO A 10 -9.52 12.43 -8.96
CA PRO A 10 -8.94 13.75 -9.15
C PRO A 10 -9.63 14.77 -8.23
N HIS A 11 -8.85 15.66 -7.63
CA HIS A 11 -9.31 16.71 -6.74
C HIS A 11 -8.46 17.98 -6.90
N GLU A 12 -9.10 19.14 -6.83
CA GLU A 12 -8.40 20.42 -6.78
C GLU A 12 -8.32 20.87 -5.32
N ASP A 13 -7.12 20.82 -4.76
CA ASP A 13 -6.82 21.31 -3.43
C ASP A 13 -6.27 22.75 -3.52
N ALA A 14 -6.64 23.60 -2.56
CA ALA A 14 -6.24 25.01 -2.56
C ALA A 14 -4.75 25.24 -2.30
N GLU A 15 -4.10 24.33 -1.56
CA GLU A 15 -2.67 24.39 -1.22
C GLU A 15 -1.84 23.58 -2.22
N PHE A 16 -2.35 22.42 -2.64
CA PHE A 16 -1.60 21.47 -3.46
C PHE A 16 -1.96 21.48 -4.96
N GLY A 17 -3.05 22.14 -5.36
CA GLY A 17 -3.55 22.15 -6.74
C GLY A 17 -4.18 20.81 -7.14
N SER A 18 -3.99 20.40 -8.40
CA SER A 18 -4.51 19.13 -8.91
C SER A 18 -3.81 17.92 -8.26
N VAL A 19 -4.55 17.21 -7.42
CA VAL A 19 -4.09 16.02 -6.69
C VAL A 19 -5.03 14.83 -6.92
N GLU A 20 -4.56 13.64 -6.59
CA GLU A 20 -5.38 12.43 -6.54
C GLU A 20 -5.66 12.08 -5.08
N ILE A 21 -6.94 11.89 -4.73
CA ILE A 21 -7.39 11.57 -3.38
C ILE A 21 -8.02 10.19 -3.32
N PHE A 22 -7.95 9.56 -2.16
CA PHE A 22 -8.64 8.30 -1.86
C PHE A 22 -9.80 8.57 -0.91
N ARG A 23 -10.96 7.99 -1.23
CA ARG A 23 -12.15 8.01 -0.37
C ARG A 23 -12.48 6.59 0.06
N ASP A 24 -13.28 6.48 1.12
CA ASP A 24 -13.66 5.22 1.73
C ASP A 24 -12.41 4.45 2.22
N ASP A 25 -12.14 3.26 1.66
CA ASP A 25 -11.03 2.41 2.04
C ASP A 25 -9.90 2.43 1.01
N LEU A 26 -8.66 2.61 1.47
CA LEU A 26 -7.45 2.44 0.65
C LEU A 26 -6.75 1.14 1.02
N VAL A 27 -6.69 0.21 0.06
CA VAL A 27 -5.97 -1.06 0.19
C VAL A 27 -4.75 -1.04 -0.75
N VAL A 28 -3.56 -1.26 -0.19
CA VAL A 28 -2.29 -1.27 -0.94
C VAL A 28 -1.58 -2.59 -0.71
N THR A 29 -1.20 -3.26 -1.79
CA THR A 29 -0.39 -4.49 -1.72
C THR A 29 1.08 -4.13 -1.85
N ILE A 30 1.88 -4.50 -0.84
CA ILE A 30 3.31 -4.22 -0.81
C ILE A 30 4.07 -5.53 -0.99
N PRO A 31 4.69 -5.79 -2.16
CA PRO A 31 5.49 -6.98 -2.35
C PRO A 31 6.79 -6.88 -1.55
N LEU A 32 6.98 -7.81 -0.62
CA LEU A 32 8.26 -8.01 0.05
C LEU A 32 9.17 -8.82 -0.87
N GLU A 33 10.33 -8.27 -1.21
CA GLU A 33 11.30 -8.93 -2.08
C GLU A 33 12.49 -9.43 -1.27
N GLY A 34 13.01 -10.59 -1.64
CA GLY A 34 14.10 -11.26 -0.93
C GLY A 34 13.63 -12.30 0.07
N ALA A 35 14.53 -13.20 0.45
CA ALA A 35 14.28 -14.16 1.50
C ALA A 35 14.37 -13.46 2.86
N LEU A 36 13.30 -13.53 3.65
CA LEU A 36 13.32 -13.09 5.04
C LEU A 36 13.92 -14.20 5.91
N ALA A 37 14.77 -13.85 6.86
CA ALA A 37 15.19 -14.83 7.87
C ALA A 37 14.00 -15.22 8.74
N ALA A 38 13.98 -16.46 9.24
CA ALA A 38 12.83 -17.01 9.96
C ALA A 38 12.46 -16.24 11.23
N ASP A 39 13.39 -15.47 11.79
CA ASP A 39 13.24 -14.63 12.98
C ASP A 39 13.34 -13.12 12.67
N GLN A 40 13.36 -12.75 11.39
CA GLN A 40 13.43 -11.36 10.99
C GLN A 40 12.13 -10.63 11.32
N VAL A 41 12.27 -9.49 12.00
CA VAL A 41 11.18 -8.54 12.20
C VAL A 41 11.36 -7.40 11.19
N VAL A 42 10.30 -7.10 10.44
CA VAL A 42 10.25 -5.99 9.48
C VAL A 42 9.29 -4.93 10.02
N GLU A 43 9.76 -3.69 10.18
CA GLU A 43 8.88 -2.57 10.49
C GLU A 43 8.36 -1.93 9.19
N LEU A 44 7.05 -1.84 9.05
CA LEU A 44 6.38 -1.11 7.99
C LEU A 44 5.84 0.21 8.57
N THR A 45 6.36 1.33 8.06
CA THR A 45 5.90 2.67 8.44
C THR A 45 5.12 3.29 7.28
N ALA A 46 3.86 3.65 7.54
CA ALA A 46 3.01 4.41 6.63
C ALA A 46 2.94 5.88 7.07
N ASN A 47 3.17 6.80 6.13
CA ASN A 47 2.99 8.23 6.32
C ASN A 47 1.89 8.72 5.39
N PHE A 48 0.90 9.42 5.94
CA PHE A 48 -0.29 9.81 5.20
C PHE A 48 -0.92 11.06 5.81
N GLN A 49 -1.75 11.74 5.02
CA GLN A 49 -2.46 12.95 5.41
C GLN A 49 -3.84 12.90 4.78
N GLY A 50 -4.84 13.41 5.50
CA GLY A 50 -6.21 13.53 5.00
C GLY A 50 -6.74 14.94 5.18
N CYS A 51 -7.76 15.28 4.39
CA CYS A 51 -8.54 16.50 4.55
C CYS A 51 -10.02 16.13 4.68
N ALA A 52 -10.74 16.85 5.54
CA ALA A 52 -12.18 16.74 5.66
C ALA A 52 -12.86 17.60 4.58
N ASP A 53 -13.99 17.13 4.06
CA ASP A 53 -14.79 17.80 3.01
C ASP A 53 -15.20 19.25 3.35
N ARG A 54 -15.23 19.59 4.65
CA ARG A 54 -15.46 20.95 5.14
C ARG A 54 -14.25 21.89 5.01
N GLY A 55 -13.20 21.48 4.30
CA GLY A 55 -12.00 22.29 4.03
C GLY A 55 -10.97 22.30 5.17
N VAL A 56 -10.90 21.24 5.98
CA VAL A 56 -9.87 21.13 7.04
C VAL A 56 -8.89 20.02 6.71
N CYS A 57 -7.65 20.38 6.44
CA CYS A 57 -6.56 19.42 6.33
C CYS A 57 -5.94 19.12 7.69
N TYR A 58 -5.77 17.84 7.99
CA TYR A 58 -5.14 17.38 9.22
C TYR A 58 -3.61 17.39 9.06
N PRO A 59 -2.82 17.47 10.14
CA PRO A 59 -1.37 17.30 10.06
C PRO A 59 -0.99 15.91 9.48
N PRO A 60 0.22 15.75 8.92
CA PRO A 60 0.75 14.45 8.55
C PRO A 60 0.73 13.49 9.74
N MET A 61 0.33 12.24 9.49
CA MET A 61 0.30 11.17 10.48
C MET A 61 1.19 10.00 10.06
N THR A 62 1.72 9.32 11.06
CA THR A 62 2.58 8.15 10.91
C THR A 62 1.97 6.97 11.66
N GLN A 63 1.97 5.81 11.02
CA GLN A 63 1.59 4.54 11.63
C GLN A 63 2.69 3.52 11.34
N SER A 64 3.15 2.81 12.37
CA SER A 64 4.12 1.71 12.25
C SER A 64 3.49 0.39 12.65
N VAL A 65 3.76 -0.66 11.89
CA VAL A 65 3.41 -2.03 12.25
C VAL A 65 4.64 -2.92 12.13
N GLN A 66 4.80 -3.87 13.05
CA GLN A 66 5.84 -4.89 12.98
C GLN A 66 5.29 -6.16 12.34
N LEU A 67 6.00 -6.67 11.34
CA LEU A 67 5.72 -7.90 10.64
C LEU A 67 6.75 -8.94 11.08
N ASP A 68 6.29 -10.01 11.73
CA ASP A 68 7.12 -11.15 12.09
C ASP A 68 7.14 -12.13 10.91
N ALA A 69 8.34 -12.43 10.38
CA ALA A 69 8.51 -13.38 9.28
C ALA A 69 8.30 -14.85 9.69
N ARG A 70 8.11 -15.14 10.99
CA ARG A 70 7.81 -16.49 11.49
C ARG A 70 6.53 -17.03 10.87
N GLY A 71 6.68 -18.08 10.09
CA GLY A 71 5.54 -18.77 9.47
C GLY A 71 5.17 -18.24 8.08
N VAL A 72 5.91 -17.28 7.51
CA VAL A 72 5.81 -16.97 6.08
C VAL A 72 6.40 -18.16 5.32
N PRO A 73 5.60 -18.94 4.58
CA PRO A 73 6.15 -20.02 3.77
C PRO A 73 7.10 -19.40 2.73
N ALA A 74 8.29 -19.98 2.58
CA ALA A 74 9.21 -19.56 1.53
C ALA A 74 8.45 -19.52 0.20
N ALA A 75 8.49 -18.38 -0.48
CA ALA A 75 7.81 -18.18 -1.76
C ALA A 75 8.24 -19.31 -2.70
N SER A 76 7.33 -20.26 -2.93
CA SER A 76 7.48 -21.24 -3.99
C SER A 76 7.32 -20.47 -5.30
N PRO A 77 8.16 -20.71 -6.31
CA PRO A 77 8.01 -20.02 -7.58
C PRO A 77 6.61 -20.32 -8.12
N GLU A 78 5.75 -19.30 -8.15
CA GLU A 78 4.46 -19.38 -8.82
C GLU A 78 4.74 -19.72 -10.28
N THR A 79 4.34 -20.93 -10.67
CA THR A 79 4.28 -21.28 -12.08
C THR A 79 3.18 -20.40 -12.67
N PRO A 80 3.46 -19.57 -13.70
CA PRO A 80 2.47 -18.69 -14.26
C PRO A 80 1.28 -19.52 -14.75
N VAL A 81 0.11 -19.31 -14.17
CA VAL A 81 -1.13 -19.90 -14.66
C VAL A 81 -1.45 -19.22 -15.98
N SER A 82 -1.13 -19.91 -17.07
CA SER A 82 -1.57 -19.59 -18.42
C SER A 82 -3.09 -19.71 -18.48
N GLN A 83 -3.79 -18.60 -18.24
CA GLN A 83 -5.23 -18.51 -18.46
C GLN A 83 -5.48 -18.45 -19.98
N SER A 84 -5.92 -19.57 -20.53
CA SER A 84 -6.43 -19.67 -21.89
C SER A 84 -7.83 -19.03 -21.95
N PRO A 85 -8.13 -18.18 -22.95
CA PRO A 85 -9.47 -17.62 -23.09
C PRO A 85 -10.40 -18.68 -23.67
N ALA A 86 -11.53 -18.94 -23.01
CA ALA A 86 -12.58 -19.81 -23.53
C ALA A 86 -13.74 -18.96 -24.09
N VAL A 87 -13.90 -19.10 -25.42
CA VAL A 87 -15.05 -18.85 -26.33
C VAL A 87 -15.57 -17.43 -26.48
#